data_AF-A0A1G2CFN5-F1
#
_entry.id   AF-A0A1G2CFN5-F1
#
_cell.length_a   1.000
_cell.length_b   1.000
_cell.length_c   1.000
_cell.angle_alpha   90.00
_cell.angle_beta   90.00
_cell.angle_gamma   90.00
#
_symmetry.space_group_name_H-M   'P 1'
#
loop_
_entity.id
_entity.type
_entity.pdbx_description
1 polymer ?
#
loop_
_entity_poly.entity_id
_entity_poly.type
_entity_poly.pdbx_seq_one_letter_code
_entity_poly.pdbx_strand_id
1 'polypeptide(L)'
;MPINFRSKLHLKLLGYYFSNPNAEYYVRELARTLSFNGTYISRELRIFTRHGIFISSERNRQKYYRLNQKYPLYNEIKVIIKSIKS
;
A
#
# COMPACT_ATOMS: atom_id res chain seq x y z
N MET A 1 7.32 -11.04 9.82
CA MET A 1 7.19 -9.75 10.53
C MET A 1 5.73 -9.36 10.50
N PRO A 2 5.10 -9.05 11.64
CA PRO A 2 3.68 -8.70 11.69
C PRO A 2 3.44 -7.35 11.01
N ILE A 3 2.31 -7.23 10.30
CA ILE A 3 1.88 -5.96 9.73
C ILE A 3 1.36 -5.06 10.86
N ASN A 4 1.93 -3.87 11.02
CA ASN A 4 1.44 -2.87 11.96
C ASN A 4 0.60 -1.79 11.28
N PHE A 5 -0.72 -1.96 11.20
CA PHE A 5 -1.62 -1.01 10.55
C PHE A 5 -1.73 0.38 11.21
N ARG A 6 -1.11 0.60 12.38
CA ARG A 6 -1.09 1.91 13.06
C ARG A 6 0.11 2.79 12.67
N SER A 7 1.05 2.27 11.89
CA SER A 7 2.18 3.07 11.40
C SER A 7 1.69 4.22 10.50
N LYS A 8 2.25 5.43 10.69
CA LYS A 8 1.97 6.60 9.83
C LYS A 8 2.16 6.29 8.34
N LEU A 9 3.16 5.47 8.01
CA LEU A 9 3.41 5.03 6.64
C LEU A 9 2.26 4.17 6.10
N HIS A 10 1.79 3.20 6.88
CA HIS A 10 0.71 2.30 6.45
C HIS A 10 -0.61 3.03 6.30
N LEU A 11 -0.94 3.91 7.24
CA LEU A 11 -2.15 4.73 7.17
C LEU A 11 -2.15 5.61 5.91
N LYS A 12 -1.02 6.27 5.61
CA LYS A 12 -0.87 7.09 4.39
C LYS A 12 -0.93 6.24 3.12
N LEU A 13 -0.21 5.12 3.09
CA LEU A 13 -0.10 4.28 1.90
C LEU A 13 -1.45 3.59 1.59
N LEU A 14 -2.04 2.90 2.56
CA LEU A 14 -3.36 2.29 2.41
C LEU A 14 -4.43 3.35 2.15
N GLY A 15 -4.44 4.46 2.90
CA GLY A 15 -5.40 5.53 2.67
C GLY A 15 -5.34 6.09 1.25
N TYR A 16 -4.13 6.30 0.72
CA TYR A 16 -3.92 6.78 -0.65
C TYR A 16 -4.45 5.79 -1.71
N TYR A 17 -4.16 4.51 -1.56
CA TYR A 17 -4.64 3.46 -2.47
C TYR A 17 -6.13 3.17 -2.33
N PHE A 18 -6.71 3.27 -1.13
CA PHE A 18 -8.17 3.14 -0.95
C PHE A 18 -8.95 4.31 -1.53
N SER A 19 -8.35 5.52 -1.53
CA SER A 19 -8.88 6.68 -2.25
C SER A 19 -8.72 6.56 -3.76
N ASN A 20 -7.69 5.84 -4.23
CA ASN A 20 -7.38 5.63 -5.64
C ASN A 20 -7.24 4.13 -5.95
N PRO A 21 -8.32 3.34 -5.94
CA PRO A 21 -8.23 1.87 -6.01
C PRO A 21 -7.66 1.34 -7.33
N ASN A 22 -7.70 2.14 -8.40
CA ASN A 22 -7.12 1.82 -9.71
C ASN A 22 -5.68 2.31 -9.86
N ALA A 23 -5.11 2.94 -8.82
CA ALA A 23 -3.73 3.39 -8.82
C ALA A 23 -2.75 2.22 -8.93
N GLU A 24 -1.75 2.41 -9.77
CA GLU A 24 -0.61 1.53 -9.90
C GLU A 24 0.65 2.40 -9.95
N TYR A 25 1.47 2.33 -8.91
CA TYR A 25 2.64 3.20 -8.75
C TYR A 25 3.88 2.38 -8.46
N TYR A 26 5.02 2.85 -8.93
CA TYR A 26 6.32 2.32 -8.49
C TYR A 26 6.79 3.04 -7.23
N VAL A 27 7.71 2.41 -6.49
CA VAL A 27 8.17 2.86 -5.17
C VAL A 27 8.63 4.32 -5.16
N ARG A 28 9.30 4.79 -6.22
CA ARG A 28 9.84 6.15 -6.26
C ARG A 28 8.74 7.21 -6.40
N GLU A 29 7.65 6.91 -7.11
CA GLU A 29 6.49 7.82 -7.16
C GLU A 29 5.85 7.95 -5.79
N LEU A 30 5.60 6.82 -5.13
CA LEU A 30 5.04 6.81 -3.78
C LEU A 30 5.94 7.53 -2.77
N ALA A 31 7.25 7.38 -2.90
CA ALA A 31 8.21 8.07 -2.05
C ALA A 31 8.09 9.60 -2.17
N ARG A 32 7.90 10.11 -3.40
CA ARG A 32 7.70 11.54 -3.66
C ARG A 32 6.33 12.01 -3.20
N THR A 33 5.27 11.26 -3.50
CA THR A 33 3.88 11.63 -3.17
C THR A 33 3.61 11.59 -1.67
N LEU A 34 4.15 10.60 -0.96
CA LEU A 34 3.90 10.41 0.47
C LEU A 34 4.96 11.06 1.37
N SER A 35 6.03 11.60 0.77
CA SER A 35 7.23 12.15 1.42
C SER A 35 7.86 11.18 2.42
N PHE A 36 8.02 9.91 2.02
CA PHE A 36 8.69 8.87 2.81
C PHE A 36 9.87 8.27 2.04
N ASN A 37 10.81 7.69 2.78
CA ASN A 37 11.95 7.01 2.19
C ASN A 37 11.52 5.73 1.44
N GLY A 38 11.91 5.64 0.17
CA GLY A 38 11.54 4.56 -0.74
C GLY A 38 11.96 3.16 -0.29
N THR A 39 13.04 3.03 0.49
CA THR A 39 13.45 1.73 1.05
C THR A 39 12.41 1.19 2.04
N TYR A 40 11.87 2.05 2.90
CA TYR A 40 10.81 1.67 3.83
C TYR A 40 9.52 1.34 3.09
N ILE A 41 9.14 2.16 2.10
CA ILE A 41 7.96 1.88 1.25
C ILE A 41 8.10 0.52 0.55
N SER A 42 9.26 0.25 -0.06
CA SER A 42 9.53 -1.01 -0.76
C SER A 42 9.41 -2.21 0.19
N ARG A 43 9.98 -2.10 1.40
CA ARG A 43 9.88 -3.13 2.43
C ARG A 43 8.44 -3.43 2.80
N GLU A 44 7.65 -2.40 3.11
CA GLU A 44 6.25 -2.57 3.54
C GLU A 44 5.35 -3.07 2.40
N LEU A 45 5.52 -2.55 1.19
CA LEU A 45 4.80 -3.06 0.00
C LEU A 45 5.12 -4.54 -0.25
N ARG A 46 6.37 -4.96 -0.07
CA ARG A 46 6.75 -6.37 -0.19
C ARG A 46 6.13 -7.24 0.91
N ILE A 47 5.96 -6.71 2.12
CA ILE A 47 5.23 -7.41 3.20
C ILE A 47 3.75 -7.51 2.84
N PHE A 48 3.10 -6.41 2.46
CA PHE A 48 1.70 -6.41 2.06
C PHE A 48 1.41 -7.31 0.86
N THR A 49 2.32 -7.37 -0.11
CA THR A 49 2.20 -8.26 -1.27
C THR A 49 2.28 -9.72 -0.84
N ARG A 50 3.15 -10.06 0.11
CA ARG A 50 3.22 -11.42 0.69
C ARG A 50 1.93 -11.83 1.42
N HIS A 51 1.23 -10.87 2.00
CA HIS A 51 -0.07 -11.09 2.63
C HIS A 51 -1.26 -11.01 1.65
N GLY A 52 -1.00 -10.74 0.36
CA GLY A 52 -2.05 -10.64 -0.66
C GLY A 52 -2.85 -9.33 -0.64
N ILE A 53 -2.48 -8.35 0.18
CA ILE A 53 -3.16 -7.04 0.25
C ILE A 53 -2.82 -6.18 -0.97
N PHE A 54 -1.60 -6.33 -1.48
CA PHE A 54 -1.14 -5.68 -2.71
C PHE A 54 -0.76 -6.73 -3.76
N ILE A 55 -0.82 -6.32 -5.02
CA ILE A 55 -0.31 -7.09 -6.15
C ILE A 55 0.85 -6.31 -6.74
N SER A 56 1.98 -6.98 -6.94
CA SER A 56 3.12 -6.41 -7.66
C SER A 56 3.11 -6.86 -9.12
N SER A 57 3.34 -5.94 -10.05
CA SER A 57 3.58 -6.22 -11.47
C SER A 57 4.94 -5.66 -11.87
N GLU A 58 5.63 -6.30 -12.82
CA GLU A 58 6.88 -5.78 -13.36
C GLU A 58 6.64 -5.26 -14.78
N ARG A 59 6.97 -3.99 -15.02
CA ARG A 59 6.87 -3.34 -16.34
C ARG A 59 8.11 -2.48 -16.55
N ASN A 60 8.75 -2.57 -17.72
CA ASN A 60 9.93 -1.76 -18.06
C ASN A 60 11.05 -1.78 -17.00
N ARG A 61 11.36 -2.97 -16.44
CA ARG A 61 12.34 -3.17 -15.35
C ARG A 61 12.01 -2.43 -14.05
N GLN A 62 10.77 -1.95 -13.89
CA GLN A 62 10.27 -1.32 -12.68
C GLN A 62 9.16 -2.16 -12.08
N LYS A 63 9.13 -2.20 -10.75
CA LYS A 63 8.12 -2.91 -9.99
C LYS A 63 7.02 -1.95 -9.56
N TYR A 64 5.83 -2.20 -10.07
CA TYR A 64 4.62 -1.47 -9.79
C TYR A 64 3.79 -2.21 -8.76
N TYR A 65 3.09 -1.45 -7.92
CA TYR A 65 2.24 -1.97 -6.87
C TYR A 65 0.85 -1.39 -7.01
N ARG A 66 -0.14 -2.27 -6.95
CA ARG A 66 -1.57 -1.93 -6.95
C ARG A 66 -2.29 -2.64 -5.83
N LEU A 67 -3.39 -2.05 -5.39
CA LEU A 67 -4.20 -2.62 -4.31
C LEU A 67 -4.94 -3.86 -4.81
N ASN A 68 -4.94 -4.94 -4.02
CA ASN A 68 -5.69 -6.15 -4.34
C ASN A 68 -7.16 -5.97 -3.96
N GLN A 69 -7.98 -5.50 -4.90
CA GLN A 69 -9.42 -5.33 -4.69
C GLN A 69 -10.16 -6.66 -4.49
N LYS A 70 -9.55 -7.80 -4.84
CA LYS A 70 -10.10 -9.15 -4.63
C LYS A 70 -9.71 -9.75 -3.27
N TYR A 71 -9.00 -9.00 -2.42
CA TYR A 71 -8.59 -9.49 -1.11
C TYR A 71 -9.82 -9.64 -0.18
N PRO A 72 -10.01 -10.78 0.51
CA PRO A 72 -11.22 -11.03 1.31
C PRO A 72 -11.49 -9.96 2.38
N LEU A 73 -10.43 -9.44 3.02
CA LEU A 73 -10.56 -8.42 4.08
C LEU A 73 -10.39 -7.00 3.54
N TYR A 74 -10.55 -6.78 2.23
CA TYR A 74 -10.39 -5.47 1.61
C TYR A 74 -11.28 -4.40 2.27
N ASN A 75 -12.57 -4.71 2.43
CA ASN A 75 -13.53 -3.79 3.04
C ASN A 75 -13.26 -3.56 4.52
N GLU A 76 -12.87 -4.60 5.27
CA GLU A 76 -12.53 -4.46 6.69
C GLU A 76 -11.33 -3.54 6.89
N ILE A 77 -10.24 -3.74 6.13
CA ILE A 77 -9.06 -2.88 6.18
C ILE A 77 -9.46 -1.44 5.82
N LYS A 78 -10.30 -1.24 4.80
CA LYS A 78 -10.78 0.09 4.41
C LYS A 78 -11.50 0.80 5.56
N VAL A 79 -12.37 0.09 6.27
CA VAL A 79 -13.10 0.62 7.44
C VAL A 79 -12.15 0.95 8.58
N ILE A 80 -11.20 0.07 8.90
CA ILE A 80 -10.19 0.30 9.94
C ILE A 80 -9.38 1.57 9.65
N ILE A 81 -8.87 1.70 8.42
CA ILE A 81 -8.07 2.86 8.01
C ILE A 81 -8.91 4.15 8.05
N LYS A 82 -10.19 4.08 7.63
CA LYS A 82 -11.11 5.22 7.71
C LYS A 82 -11.38 5.63 9.16
N SER A 83 -11.55 4.66 10.06
CA SER A 83 -11.81 4.90 11.48
C SER A 83 -10.62 5.52 12.21
N ILE A 84 -9.38 5.12 11.89
CA ILE A 84 -8.17 5.69 12.51
C ILE A 84 -7.91 7.14 12.07
N LYS A 85 -8.39 7.53 10.88
CA LYS A 85 -8.23 8.88 10.33
C LYS A 85 -9.31 9.86 10.84
N SER A 86 -10.35 9.37 11.52
CA SER A 86 -11.47 10.15 12.03
C SER A 86 -11.24 10.70 13.43
#